data_AF-W7NYL1-F1
#
_entry.id   AF-W7NYL1-F1
#
_cell.length_a   1.000
_cell.length_b   1.000
_cell.length_c   1.000
_cell.angle_alpha   90.00
_cell.angle_beta   90.00
_cell.angle_gamma   90.00
#
_symmetry.space_group_name_H-M   'P 1'
#
loop_
_entity.id
_entity.type
_entity.pdbx_description
1 polymer ?
#
loop_
_entity_poly.entity_id
_entity_poly.type
_entity_poly.pdbx_seq_one_letter_code
_entity_poly.pdbx_strand_id
1 'polypeptide(L)'
;MSRNSPSLCEMLYGNFVGDLDLQHISEENQVILSVLDNMQRILNCRAGTLAHLTDYGLPDLPGRCRPALRATRRMTRMRTWTARAVTG
;
A
#
# COMPACT_ATOMS: atom_id res chain seq x y z
N MET A 1 -24.32 7.58 4.77
CA MET A 1 -23.10 7.66 5.61
C MET A 1 -22.07 6.74 5.00
N SER A 2 -21.08 7.30 4.30
CA SER A 2 -19.90 6.56 3.84
C SER A 2 -19.09 6.19 5.08
N ARG A 3 -19.04 4.89 5.40
CA ARG A 3 -18.20 4.38 6.48
C ARG A 3 -16.77 4.38 5.95
N ASN A 4 -15.90 5.21 6.50
CA ASN A 4 -14.48 5.25 6.14
C ASN A 4 -13.80 4.03 6.77
N SER A 5 -13.93 2.89 6.12
CA SER A 5 -13.28 1.65 6.55
C SER A 5 -11.95 1.44 5.81
N PRO A 6 -10.93 0.89 6.48
CA PRO A 6 -9.69 0.46 5.83
C PRO A 6 -9.99 -0.69 4.87
N SER A 7 -9.03 -1.03 4.00
CA SER A 7 -9.22 -2.16 3.10
C SER A 7 -9.26 -3.48 3.85
N LEU A 8 -9.82 -4.49 3.18
CA LEU A 8 -9.96 -5.83 3.70
C LEU A 8 -8.65 -6.40 4.23
N CYS A 9 -7.52 -6.09 3.59
CA CYS A 9 -6.23 -6.60 4.04
C CYS A 9 -5.94 -6.16 5.47
N GLU A 10 -6.07 -4.88 5.77
CA GLU A 10 -5.75 -4.35 7.10
C GLU A 10 -6.77 -4.82 8.13
N MET A 11 -8.03 -5.01 7.75
CA MET A 11 -9.04 -5.63 8.62
C MET A 11 -8.68 -7.08 8.98
N LEU A 12 -8.14 -7.85 8.04
CA LEU A 12 -7.75 -9.25 8.27
C LEU A 12 -6.43 -9.38 9.04
N TYR A 13 -5.46 -8.51 8.76
CA TYR A 13 -4.18 -8.50 9.46
C TYR A 13 -4.22 -7.78 10.81
N GLY A 14 -5.25 -6.96 11.06
CA GLY A 14 -5.39 -6.12 12.25
C GLY A 14 -4.41 -4.94 12.31
N ASN A 15 -3.54 -4.79 11.30
CA ASN A 15 -2.45 -3.84 11.29
C ASN A 15 -2.19 -3.35 9.86
N PHE A 16 -1.69 -2.12 9.73
CA PHE A 16 -1.12 -1.59 8.50
C PHE A 16 0.33 -2.06 8.32
N VAL A 17 0.89 -1.86 7.13
CA VAL A 17 2.30 -2.16 6.86
C VAL A 17 3.19 -1.42 7.85
N GLY A 18 4.15 -2.12 8.44
CA GLY A 18 5.08 -1.56 9.43
C GLY A 18 4.56 -1.54 10.86
N ASP A 19 3.71 -2.49 11.23
CA ASP A 19 3.17 -2.71 12.59
C ASP A 19 2.42 -1.52 13.19
N LEU A 20 1.75 -0.74 12.34
CA LEU A 20 0.81 0.28 12.81
C LEU A 20 -0.54 -0.38 13.12
N ASP A 21 -0.91 -0.39 14.40
CA ASP A 21 -2.17 -0.96 14.87
C ASP A 21 -3.37 -0.19 14.29
N LEU A 22 -4.32 -0.93 13.72
CA LEU A 22 -5.54 -0.38 13.14
C LEU A 22 -6.36 0.42 14.16
N GLN A 23 -6.38 0.00 15.43
CA GLN A 23 -7.16 0.65 16.48
C GLN A 23 -6.59 2.01 16.93
N HIS A 24 -5.31 2.27 16.68
CA HIS A 24 -4.65 3.51 17.10
C HIS A 24 -4.72 4.63 16.04
N ILE A 25 -5.28 4.35 14.86
CA ILE A 25 -5.38 5.30 13.76
C ILE A 25 -6.83 5.74 13.58
N SER A 26 -7.06 7.04 13.36
CA SER A 26 -8.40 7.58 13.08
C SER A 26 -8.96 7.06 11.75
N GLU A 27 -10.28 6.90 11.65
CA GLU A 27 -10.96 6.36 10.46
C GLU A 27 -10.59 7.11 9.15
N GLU A 28 -10.39 8.43 9.21
CA GLU A 28 -9.95 9.21 8.06
C GLU A 28 -8.53 8.82 7.59
N ASN A 29 -7.61 8.67 8.53
CA ASN A 29 -6.23 8.30 8.25
C ASN A 29 -6.11 6.82 7.83
N GLN A 30 -6.99 5.96 8.32
CA GLN A 30 -7.05 4.55 7.94
C GLN A 30 -7.26 4.37 6.44
N VAL A 31 -8.12 5.18 5.81
CA VAL A 31 -8.36 5.12 4.37
C VAL A 31 -7.12 5.49 3.58
N ILE A 32 -6.44 6.58 3.96
CA ILE A 32 -5.24 7.06 3.25
C ILE A 32 -4.12 6.03 3.37
N LEU A 33 -3.84 5.53 4.58
CA LEU A 33 -2.83 4.50 4.80
C LEU A 33 -3.16 3.22 4.02
N SER A 34 -4.41 2.81 3.99
CA SER A 34 -4.84 1.63 3.23
C SER A 34 -4.61 1.79 1.73
N VAL A 35 -4.91 2.96 1.15
CA VAL A 35 -4.63 3.22 -0.27
C VAL A 35 -3.13 3.19 -0.55
N LEU A 36 -2.30 3.76 0.34
CA LEU A 36 -0.85 3.76 0.18
C LEU A 36 -0.25 2.35 0.28
N ASP A 37 -0.72 1.54 1.23
CA ASP A 37 -0.27 0.15 1.40
C ASP A 37 -0.70 -0.72 0.22
N ASN A 38 -1.92 -0.52 -0.29
CA ASN A 38 -2.40 -1.20 -1.49
C ASN A 38 -1.59 -0.83 -2.73
N MET A 39 -1.34 0.45 -2.95
CA MET A 39 -0.49 0.90 -4.06
C MET A 39 0.95 0.36 -3.93
N GLN A 40 1.51 0.31 -2.71
CA GLN A 40 2.83 -0.29 -2.50
C GLN A 40 2.84 -1.79 -2.82
N ARG A 41 1.80 -2.55 -2.44
CA ARG A 41 1.63 -3.96 -2.83
C ARG A 41 1.59 -4.12 -4.35
N ILE A 42 0.76 -3.34 -5.04
CA ILE A 42 0.63 -3.41 -6.51
C ILE A 42 1.97 -3.12 -7.19
N LEU A 43 2.68 -2.08 -6.74
CA LEU A 43 3.97 -1.69 -7.33
C LEU A 43 5.10 -2.71 -7.05
N ASN A 44 4.98 -3.51 -6.00
CA ASN A 44 5.96 -4.54 -5.64
C ASN A 44 5.62 -5.93 -6.17
N CYS A 45 4.35 -6.18 -6.51
CA CYS A 45 3.91 -7.45 -7.08
C CYS A 45 4.24 -7.52 -8.57
N ARG A 46 4.68 -8.70 -9.02
CA ARG A 46 4.89 -9.00 -10.43
C ARG A 46 3.59 -9.57 -11.03
N ALA A 47 3.15 -9.00 -12.15
CA ALA A 47 2.01 -9.52 -12.91
C ALA A 47 2.25 -10.99 -13.30
N GLY A 48 1.20 -11.80 -13.22
CA GLY A 48 1.27 -13.26 -13.44
C GLY A 48 1.71 -14.09 -12.23
N THR A 49 2.05 -13.48 -11.09
CA THR A 49 2.41 -14.23 -9.86
C THR A 49 1.18 -14.86 -9.19
N LEU A 50 0.03 -14.16 -9.23
CA LEU A 50 -1.22 -14.66 -8.68
C LEU A 50 -2.00 -15.40 -9.78
N ALA A 51 -2.15 -16.72 -9.64
CA ALA A 51 -2.76 -17.57 -10.67
C ALA A 51 -4.17 -17.14 -11.08
N HIS A 52 -4.95 -16.60 -10.15
CA HIS A 52 -6.32 -16.14 -10.41
C HIS A 52 -6.40 -14.63 -10.73
N LEU A 53 -5.31 -13.90 -10.58
CA LEU A 53 -5.22 -12.46 -10.83
C LEU A 53 -3.97 -12.18 -11.67
N THR A 54 -3.97 -12.67 -12.90
CA THR A 54 -2.82 -12.59 -13.81
C THR A 54 -2.43 -11.16 -14.14
N ASP A 55 -3.39 -10.24 -14.16
CA ASP A 55 -3.15 -8.82 -14.43
C ASP A 55 -2.83 -7.99 -13.18
N TYR A 56 -2.74 -8.61 -12.00
CA TYR A 56 -2.44 -7.92 -10.76
C TYR A 56 -0.93 -7.74 -10.56
N GLY A 57 -0.51 -6.49 -10.36
CA GLY A 57 0.88 -6.10 -10.18
C GLY A 57 1.44 -5.40 -11.42
N LEU A 58 2.76 -5.26 -11.48
CA LEU A 58 3.45 -4.69 -12.63
C LEU A 58 4.04 -5.80 -13.51
N PRO A 59 3.94 -5.70 -14.85
CA PRO A 59 4.65 -6.62 -15.75
C PRO A 59 6.16 -6.48 -15.56
N ASP A 60 6.92 -7.48 -15.99
CA ASP A 60 8.38 -7.40 -15.92
C ASP A 60 8.89 -6.18 -16.67
N LEU A 61 9.45 -5.26 -15.91
CA LEU A 61 10.03 -4.06 -16.46
C LEU A 61 11.49 -4.36 -16.82
N PRO A 62 11.90 -4.27 -18.09
CA PRO A 62 13.31 -4.40 -18.44
C PRO A 62 14.11 -3.32 -17.71
N GLY A 63 15.36 -3.61 -17.34
CA GLY A 63 16.21 -2.74 -16.49
C GLY A 63 16.38 -1.27 -16.94
N ARG A 64 15.90 -0.92 -18.14
CA ARG A 64 15.80 0.45 -18.67
C ARG A 64 14.63 1.27 -18.10
N CYS A 65 13.63 0.65 -17.48
CA CYS A 65 12.48 1.34 -16.86
C CYS A 65 12.81 1.97 -15.49
N ARG A 66 13.83 2.84 -15.45
CA ARG A 66 14.19 3.65 -14.26
C ARG A 66 13.03 4.46 -13.67
N PRO A 67 12.05 4.98 -14.45
CA PRO A 67 10.93 5.73 -13.87
C PRO A 67 10.08 4.91 -12.89
N ALA A 68 9.81 3.63 -13.18
CA ALA A 68 9.01 2.79 -12.31
C ALA A 68 9.72 2.48 -10.98
N LEU A 69 11.02 2.16 -11.03
CA LEU A 69 11.82 1.97 -9.82
C LEU A 69 11.87 3.25 -8.95
N ARG A 70 11.88 4.42 -9.59
CA ARG A 70 11.76 5.71 -8.89
C ARG A 70 10.38 5.90 -8.27
N ALA A 71 9.31 5.48 -8.94
CA ALA A 71 7.95 5.54 -8.43
C ALA A 71 7.80 4.68 -7.16
N THR A 72 8.26 3.43 -7.15
CA THR A 72 8.22 2.55 -5.97
C THR A 72 8.98 3.16 -4.77
N ARG A 73 10.14 3.77 -5.01
CA ARG A 73 10.91 4.45 -3.93
C ARG A 73 10.20 5.70 -3.42
N ARG A 74 9.54 6.48 -4.29
CA ARG A 74 8.73 7.64 -3.88
C ARG A 74 7.51 7.20 -3.08
N MET A 75 6.82 6.15 -3.53
CA MET A 75 5.68 5.55 -2.85
C MET A 75 6.04 5.13 -1.42
N THR A 76 7.15 4.41 -1.27
CA THR A 76 7.65 3.96 0.04
C THR A 76 7.93 5.15 0.96
N ARG A 77 8.58 6.20 0.44
CA ARG A 77 8.87 7.41 1.23
C ARG A 77 7.60 8.14 1.65
N MET A 78 6.66 8.31 0.73
CA MET A 78 5.37 8.95 1.01
C MET A 78 4.62 8.18 2.11
N ARG A 79 4.50 6.86 1.98
CA ARG A 79 3.90 6.00 3.01
C ARG A 79 4.58 6.17 4.37
N THR A 80 5.92 6.10 4.43
CA THR A 80 6.64 6.28 5.71
C THR A 80 6.47 7.67 6.32
N TRP A 81 6.36 8.71 5.49
CA TRP A 81 6.14 10.07 5.96
C TRP A 81 4.73 10.24 6.51
N THR A 82 3.71 9.74 5.80
CA THR A 82 2.32 9.74 6.25
C THR A 82 2.17 8.97 7.56
N ALA A 83 2.73 7.76 7.65
CA ALA A 83 2.69 6.94 8.86
C ALA A 83 3.28 7.68 10.08
N ARG A 84 4.38 8.42 9.89
CA ARG A 84 4.97 9.24 10.96
C ARG A 84 4.08 10.42 11.34
N ALA A 85 3.44 11.07 10.36
CA ALA A 85 2.56 12.21 10.61
C ALA A 85 1.28 11.84 11.37
N VAL A 86 0.84 10.58 11.30
CA VAL A 86 -0.37 10.10 12.00
C VAL A 86 -0.08 9.39 13.33
N THR A 87 1.19 9.14 13.64
CA THR A 87 1.61 8.48 14.91
C THR A 87 2.41 9.38 15.85
N GLY A 88 2.84 10.56 15.39
CA GLY A 88 3.49 11.59 16.20
C GLY A 88 2.50 12.69 16.58
#